data_AF-A0A6N9EWL2-F1
#
_entry.id   AF-A0A6N9EWL2-F1
#
_cell.length_a   1.000
_cell.length_b   1.000
_cell.length_c   1.000
_cell.angle_alpha   90.00
_cell.angle_beta   90.00
_cell.angle_gamma   90.00
#
_symmetry.space_group_name_H-M   'P 1'
#
loop_
_entity.id
_entity.type
_entity.pdbx_description
1 polymer ?
#
loop_
_entity_poly.entity_id
_entity_poly.type
_entity_poly.pdbx_seq_one_letter_code
_entity_poly.pdbx_strand_id
1 'polypeptide(L)'
;MAPRGPRRRSRACPRRRSGNRRSGRRAGAPTRSGTRPARAGTPPARPGRTLARPATHPHPWRLPFSWGPTVRARSEPTLLAVARAPLIGITGRTKTAGELNMKPESFRDLDLDVYYCDYARAVIAAGGLPVFLPGSADPAHYADRLDGLLLSGGTDIEPERYGQQPCPELYAREPDRDAFEMALLDGAVATGKPVLGICRGIQVLNVHGGGTLHQHVAPHACHDRGPNLLVHRVDLAAGSLAASLYGPSVEVNSLHHQTIDELADGFEVTGHSDDGAVEVIESRRRPWIGVQWHPELMASRDSDPVFDWLVNAASA
;
A
#
# COMPACT_ATOMS: atom_id res chain seq x y z
N MET A 1 -21.89 19.50 -49.36
CA MET A 1 -20.99 20.30 -50.23
C MET A 1 -20.30 21.37 -49.36
N ALA A 2 -19.20 21.96 -49.83
CA ALA A 2 -18.30 22.91 -49.14
C ALA A 2 -19.00 24.17 -48.53
N PRO A 3 -18.38 24.97 -47.61
CA PRO A 3 -16.93 25.19 -47.49
C PRO A 3 -16.27 25.20 -46.10
N ARG A 4 -14.94 25.08 -46.13
CA ARG A 4 -14.01 25.11 -44.97
C ARG A 4 -13.42 26.51 -44.76
N GLY A 5 -13.38 26.98 -43.51
CA GLY A 5 -12.61 28.15 -43.06
C GLY A 5 -11.13 27.84 -42.77
N PRO A 6 -10.24 28.86 -42.65
CA PRO A 6 -8.82 28.67 -42.90
C PRO A 6 -7.97 28.23 -41.69
N ARG A 7 -6.98 27.36 -41.98
CA ARG A 7 -5.90 26.98 -41.05
C ARG A 7 -4.99 28.18 -40.75
N ARG A 8 -4.79 28.53 -39.48
CA ARG A 8 -3.69 29.42 -39.06
C ARG A 8 -2.42 28.62 -38.79
N ARG A 9 -1.30 29.12 -39.31
CA ARG A 9 0.02 28.49 -39.23
C ARG A 9 0.72 28.78 -37.90
N SER A 10 1.56 27.83 -37.49
CA SER A 10 2.51 27.93 -36.40
C SER A 10 3.40 29.18 -36.46
N ARG A 11 3.71 29.75 -35.28
CA ARG A 11 4.86 30.63 -35.08
C ARG A 11 5.77 30.02 -34.03
N ALA A 12 6.96 29.59 -34.47
CA ALA A 12 8.01 29.14 -33.57
C ALA A 12 8.61 30.34 -32.82
N CYS A 13 8.93 30.16 -31.54
CA CYS A 13 9.66 31.13 -30.73
C CYS A 13 11.14 30.68 -30.59
N PRO A 14 12.15 31.58 -30.65
CA PRO A 14 13.52 31.18 -30.91
C PRO A 14 14.32 30.73 -29.68
N ARG A 15 15.16 29.70 -29.87
CA ARG A 15 16.16 29.24 -28.89
C ARG A 15 17.17 30.34 -28.57
N ARG A 16 17.33 30.71 -27.29
CA ARG A 16 18.50 31.47 -26.81
C ARG A 16 19.66 30.53 -26.46
N ARG A 17 20.82 30.77 -27.08
CA ARG A 17 22.12 30.20 -26.68
C ARG A 17 22.90 31.23 -25.87
N SER A 18 23.30 30.86 -24.66
CA SER A 18 24.37 31.48 -23.86
C SER A 18 24.67 30.56 -22.67
N GLY A 19 25.90 30.34 -22.23
CA GLY A 19 27.20 30.79 -22.74
C GLY A 19 28.28 30.23 -21.82
N ASN A 20 29.25 29.51 -22.37
CA ASN A 20 30.27 28.79 -21.60
C ASN A 20 31.21 29.76 -20.86
N ARG A 21 31.39 29.60 -19.54
CA ARG A 21 32.52 30.20 -18.80
C ARG A 21 33.16 29.20 -17.83
N ARG A 22 34.39 28.82 -18.15
CA ARG A 22 35.31 28.10 -17.26
C ARG A 22 36.08 29.07 -16.36
N SER A 23 36.21 28.72 -15.09
CA SER A 23 37.28 29.12 -14.17
C SER A 23 37.24 28.18 -12.96
N GLY A 24 38.32 27.62 -12.41
CA GLY A 24 39.74 27.70 -12.76
C GLY A 24 40.60 27.90 -11.52
N ARG A 25 41.58 27.01 -11.29
CA ARG A 25 42.60 26.96 -10.19
C ARG A 25 42.11 26.25 -8.91
N ARG A 26 42.77 25.14 -8.51
CA ARG A 26 43.95 24.97 -7.60
C ARG A 26 43.55 25.09 -6.12
N ALA A 27 44.21 24.44 -5.15
CA ALA A 27 45.06 23.25 -5.07
C ALA A 27 45.38 23.05 -3.57
N GLY A 28 45.52 21.82 -3.06
CA GLY A 28 45.94 21.63 -1.66
C GLY A 28 45.61 20.27 -1.07
N ALA A 29 46.56 19.34 -1.13
CA ALA A 29 46.66 18.23 -0.18
C ALA A 29 47.66 18.62 0.93
N PRO A 30 47.53 18.03 2.12
CA PRO A 30 48.72 17.53 2.77
C PRO A 30 48.58 16.09 3.28
N THR A 31 49.69 15.37 3.26
CA THR A 31 49.88 14.01 3.78
C THR A 31 50.46 14.03 5.20
N ARG A 32 50.20 12.94 5.96
CA ARG A 32 50.97 12.32 7.09
C ARG A 32 50.02 11.90 8.22
N SER A 33 49.96 10.68 8.78
CA SER A 33 50.90 9.58 9.12
C SER A 33 50.99 9.44 10.65
N GLY A 34 50.76 8.24 11.20
CA GLY A 34 50.88 7.95 12.65
C GLY A 34 49.93 6.83 13.11
N THR A 35 50.30 5.55 12.98
CA THR A 35 50.92 4.68 14.01
C THR A 35 49.95 4.05 15.04
N ARG A 36 49.82 2.71 14.94
CA ARG A 36 49.24 1.78 15.94
C ARG A 36 50.30 1.31 16.95
N PRO A 37 49.92 1.06 18.20
CA PRO A 37 50.17 -0.24 18.89
C PRO A 37 48.94 -0.66 19.75
N ALA A 38 48.84 -1.80 20.46
CA ALA A 38 49.33 -3.18 20.32
C ALA A 38 48.41 -4.09 21.19
N ARG A 39 48.52 -5.44 21.12
CA ARG A 39 47.69 -6.40 21.87
C ARG A 39 48.31 -6.86 23.21
N ALA A 40 47.48 -7.06 24.24
CA ALA A 40 47.56 -8.06 25.33
C ALA A 40 46.22 -8.05 26.12
N GLY A 41 45.72 -9.10 26.78
CA GLY A 41 46.14 -10.50 26.94
C GLY A 41 45.00 -11.34 27.57
N THR A 42 45.16 -12.67 27.65
CA THR A 42 44.10 -13.64 28.03
C THR A 42 44.05 -13.93 29.54
N PRO A 43 42.86 -14.14 30.18
CA PRO A 43 42.76 -14.55 31.58
C PRO A 43 42.83 -16.08 31.79
N PRO A 44 43.38 -16.58 32.93
CA PRO A 44 43.46 -18.02 33.25
C PRO A 44 42.24 -18.57 34.02
N ALA A 45 42.14 -19.90 34.10
CA ALA A 45 40.97 -20.64 34.60
C ALA A 45 41.05 -21.13 36.07
N ARG A 46 39.90 -21.56 36.60
CA ARG A 46 39.67 -22.12 37.96
C ARG A 46 40.33 -23.49 38.23
N PRO A 47 40.56 -23.79 39.53
CA PRO A 47 40.04 -25.01 40.17
C PRO A 47 39.14 -24.66 41.39
N GLY A 48 38.36 -25.52 42.04
CA GLY A 48 38.08 -26.96 41.83
C GLY A 48 38.15 -27.76 43.15
N ARG A 49 37.10 -28.55 43.48
CA ARG A 49 37.01 -29.61 44.55
C ARG A 49 36.92 -29.14 46.03
N THR A 50 36.34 -29.89 47.02
CA THR A 50 35.21 -30.87 47.07
C THR A 50 34.78 -31.13 48.54
N LEU A 51 33.50 -31.49 48.75
CA LEU A 51 32.94 -32.48 49.73
C LEU A 51 33.19 -32.38 51.26
N ALA A 52 32.07 -32.43 52.03
CA ALA A 52 31.93 -33.23 53.27
C ALA A 52 30.45 -33.56 53.61
N ARG A 53 30.17 -34.78 54.08
CA ARG A 53 28.95 -35.29 54.78
C ARG A 53 29.39 -36.31 55.85
N PRO A 54 28.77 -36.35 57.05
CA PRO A 54 27.74 -37.35 57.42
C PRO A 54 26.64 -36.70 58.33
N ALA A 55 25.67 -37.33 59.04
CA ALA A 55 25.01 -38.67 59.11
C ALA A 55 23.53 -38.39 59.58
N THR A 56 22.46 -39.08 59.14
CA THR A 56 21.83 -40.33 59.69
C THR A 56 21.77 -40.41 61.24
N HIS A 57 20.65 -40.58 61.96
CA HIS A 57 19.38 -41.35 61.82
C HIS A 57 18.28 -40.77 62.80
N PRO A 58 17.13 -41.42 63.14
CA PRO A 58 15.98 -41.88 62.34
C PRO A 58 14.58 -41.51 62.96
N HIS A 59 13.51 -42.23 62.57
CA HIS A 59 12.16 -42.37 63.20
C HIS A 59 11.06 -41.34 62.81
N PRO A 60 9.75 -41.69 62.96
CA PRO A 60 9.07 -42.60 62.04
C PRO A 60 7.69 -42.03 61.59
N TRP A 61 6.73 -42.92 61.28
CA TRP A 61 5.34 -42.68 60.87
C TRP A 61 5.12 -42.50 59.36
N ARG A 62 4.28 -43.40 58.84
CA ARG A 62 3.88 -43.50 57.43
C ARG A 62 2.55 -42.76 57.24
N LEU A 63 2.44 -42.03 56.14
CA LEU A 63 1.18 -41.90 55.38
C LEU A 63 1.52 -42.07 53.90
N PRO A 64 0.85 -42.97 53.14
CA PRO A 64 1.05 -43.06 51.71
C PRO A 64 0.28 -41.92 51.03
N PHE A 65 0.95 -40.78 50.82
CA PHE A 65 0.38 -39.72 50.00
C PHE A 65 0.47 -40.14 48.54
N SER A 66 -0.66 -40.58 47.97
CA SER A 66 -0.74 -40.96 46.57
C SER A 66 -0.62 -39.72 45.69
N TRP A 67 0.52 -39.58 45.00
CA TRP A 67 0.64 -38.68 43.85
C TRP A 67 -0.14 -39.27 42.68
N GLY A 68 -1.47 -39.17 42.74
CA GLY A 68 -2.29 -39.26 41.55
C GLY A 68 -1.94 -38.08 40.64
N PRO A 69 -1.52 -38.29 39.38
CA PRO A 69 -1.27 -37.18 38.47
C PRO A 69 -2.63 -36.60 38.04
N THR A 70 -3.17 -35.70 38.86
CA THR A 70 -4.15 -34.70 38.39
C THR A 70 -3.44 -33.68 37.52
N VAL A 71 -2.94 -34.16 36.39
CA VAL A 71 -2.87 -33.36 35.17
C VAL A 71 -4.32 -33.01 34.88
N ARG A 72 -4.77 -31.85 35.40
CA ARG A 72 -5.85 -31.13 34.74
C ARG A 72 -5.38 -30.98 33.31
N ALA A 73 -6.03 -31.69 32.40
CA ALA A 73 -5.92 -31.38 30.99
C ALA A 73 -6.30 -29.91 30.88
N ARG A 74 -5.29 -29.05 30.70
CA ARG A 74 -5.54 -27.76 30.07
C ARG A 74 -6.12 -28.17 28.73
N SER A 75 -7.38 -27.80 28.50
CA SER A 75 -7.92 -27.85 27.15
C SER A 75 -6.94 -27.05 26.29
N GLU A 76 -6.15 -27.74 25.47
CA GLU A 76 -5.48 -27.06 24.37
C GLU A 76 -6.59 -26.33 23.64
N PRO A 77 -6.48 -25.01 23.41
CA PRO A 77 -7.45 -24.30 22.60
C PRO A 77 -7.36 -24.94 21.22
N THR A 78 -8.32 -25.82 20.92
CA THR A 78 -8.27 -26.59 19.70
C THR A 78 -8.25 -25.62 18.54
N LEU A 79 -7.27 -25.72 17.64
CA LEU A 79 -7.15 -24.89 16.42
C LEU A 79 -8.37 -25.01 15.47
N LEU A 80 -9.36 -25.81 15.85
CA LEU A 80 -10.65 -25.99 15.20
C LEU A 80 -11.59 -24.84 15.56
N ALA A 81 -11.89 -24.02 14.55
CA ALA A 81 -12.92 -22.98 14.52
C ALA A 81 -12.65 -21.69 15.32
N VAL A 82 -11.44 -21.13 15.20
CA VAL A 82 -11.40 -19.69 14.90
C VAL A 82 -11.88 -19.57 13.45
N ALA A 83 -12.93 -18.78 13.18
CA ALA A 83 -13.32 -18.47 11.82
C ALA A 83 -12.10 -17.85 11.12
N ARG A 84 -11.67 -18.41 9.97
CA ARG A 84 -10.50 -17.90 9.27
C ARG A 84 -10.81 -16.49 8.78
N ALA A 85 -10.20 -15.49 9.42
CA ALA A 85 -10.18 -14.13 8.91
C ALA A 85 -9.64 -14.16 7.47
N PRO A 86 -10.34 -13.55 6.49
CA PRO A 86 -9.97 -13.63 5.09
C PRO A 86 -8.62 -12.97 4.85
N LEU A 87 -7.81 -13.58 3.98
CA LEU A 87 -6.48 -13.08 3.65
C LEU A 87 -6.56 -11.95 2.62
N ILE A 88 -6.44 -10.71 3.07
CA ILE A 88 -6.53 -9.53 2.19
C ILE A 88 -5.14 -9.12 1.73
N GLY A 89 -4.86 -9.26 0.44
CA GLY A 89 -3.63 -8.77 -0.16
C GLY A 89 -3.64 -7.25 -0.28
N ILE A 90 -2.57 -6.58 0.15
CA ILE A 90 -2.40 -5.13 0.10
C ILE A 90 -1.19 -4.81 -0.77
N THR A 91 -1.40 -4.05 -1.85
CA THR A 91 -0.30 -3.64 -2.73
C THR A 91 0.51 -2.51 -2.11
N GLY A 92 1.81 -2.50 -2.36
CA GLY A 92 2.72 -1.44 -1.93
C GLY A 92 3.47 -0.83 -3.11
N ARG A 93 4.60 -0.21 -2.82
CA ARG A 93 5.51 0.34 -3.82
C ARG A 93 6.96 0.03 -3.49
N THR A 94 7.78 -0.22 -4.49
CA THR A 94 9.23 -0.34 -4.32
C THR A 94 9.87 1.04 -4.51
N LYS A 95 10.76 1.39 -3.59
CA LYS A 95 11.48 2.67 -3.56
C LYS A 95 12.94 2.42 -3.22
N THR A 96 13.84 3.15 -3.86
CA THR A 96 15.24 3.19 -3.44
C THR A 96 15.34 3.93 -2.10
N ALA A 97 16.28 3.52 -1.24
CA ALA A 97 16.56 4.24 0.00
C ALA A 97 16.96 5.71 -0.25
N GLY A 98 17.50 6.00 -1.44
CA GLY A 98 17.80 7.34 -1.95
C GLY A 98 16.56 8.21 -2.19
N GLU A 99 15.51 7.67 -2.83
CA GLU A 99 14.21 8.37 -2.98
C GLU A 99 13.59 8.70 -1.61
N LEU A 100 13.77 7.80 -0.63
CA LEU A 100 13.33 8.00 0.75
C LEU A 100 14.28 8.86 1.60
N ASN A 101 15.36 9.40 1.01
CA ASN A 101 16.39 10.20 1.69
C ASN A 101 17.04 9.53 2.92
N MET A 102 17.05 8.20 2.97
CA MET A 102 17.59 7.43 4.09
C MET A 102 19.11 7.52 4.19
N LYS A 103 19.64 7.17 5.37
CA LYS A 103 21.09 7.15 5.67
C LYS A 103 21.50 5.77 6.20
N PRO A 104 22.75 5.33 5.98
CA PRO A 104 23.86 6.02 5.29
C PRO A 104 23.69 6.12 3.77
N GLU A 105 24.37 7.09 3.14
CA GLU A 105 24.34 7.30 1.68
C GLU A 105 24.83 6.06 0.89
N SER A 106 25.64 5.20 1.51
CA SER A 106 26.09 3.93 0.91
C SER A 106 24.95 2.93 0.65
N PHE A 107 23.75 3.18 1.18
CA PHE A 107 22.56 2.35 0.97
C PHE A 107 21.59 2.96 -0.06
N ARG A 108 21.92 4.12 -0.65
CA ARG A 108 21.06 4.89 -1.56
C ARG A 108 20.36 4.03 -2.63
N ASP A 109 21.08 3.10 -3.22
CA ASP A 109 20.62 2.27 -4.34
C ASP A 109 20.05 0.90 -3.88
N LEU A 110 19.74 0.73 -2.59
CA LEU A 110 19.02 -0.43 -2.09
C LEU A 110 17.51 -0.24 -2.29
N ASP A 111 16.87 -1.25 -2.88
CA ASP A 111 15.41 -1.32 -2.99
C ASP A 111 14.75 -1.66 -1.66
N LEU A 112 13.64 -0.98 -1.38
CA LEU A 112 12.81 -1.11 -0.19
C LEU A 112 11.35 -1.19 -0.61
N ASP A 113 10.64 -2.23 -0.19
CA ASP A 113 9.18 -2.27 -0.31
C ASP A 113 8.54 -1.44 0.80
N VAL A 114 7.72 -0.48 0.40
CA VAL A 114 7.05 0.49 1.27
C VAL A 114 5.54 0.28 1.23
N TYR A 115 4.95 0.15 2.41
CA TYR A 115 3.50 0.02 2.60
C TYR A 115 3.04 1.05 3.63
N TYR A 116 1.87 1.64 3.42
CA TYR A 116 1.23 2.47 4.43
C TYR A 116 0.45 1.56 5.38
N CYS A 117 0.90 1.51 6.65
CA CYS A 117 0.34 0.61 7.66
C CYS A 117 -1.15 0.85 7.93
N ASP A 118 -1.69 2.01 7.58
CA ASP A 118 -3.08 2.38 7.83
C ASP A 118 -4.08 1.57 6.99
N TYR A 119 -3.74 1.13 5.78
CA TYR A 119 -4.54 0.12 5.05
C TYR A 119 -4.64 -1.19 5.85
N ALA A 120 -3.52 -1.69 6.38
CA ALA A 120 -3.50 -2.92 7.16
C ALA A 120 -4.23 -2.77 8.49
N ARG A 121 -4.15 -1.59 9.14
CA ARG A 121 -4.94 -1.28 10.35
C ARG A 121 -6.43 -1.30 10.07
N ALA A 122 -6.87 -0.70 8.97
CA ALA A 122 -8.28 -0.69 8.57
C ALA A 122 -8.80 -2.10 8.30
N VAL A 123 -8.05 -2.93 7.57
CA VAL A 123 -8.36 -4.35 7.35
C VAL A 123 -8.44 -5.13 8.67
N ILE A 124 -7.51 -4.90 9.61
CA ILE A 124 -7.53 -5.54 10.94
C ILE A 124 -8.76 -5.12 11.74
N ALA A 125 -9.14 -3.84 11.69
CA ALA A 125 -10.31 -3.31 12.40
C ALA A 125 -11.61 -3.93 11.86
N ALA A 126 -11.71 -4.09 10.53
CA ALA A 126 -12.80 -4.82 9.86
C ALA A 126 -12.77 -6.35 10.09
N GLY A 127 -11.77 -6.90 10.79
CA GLY A 127 -11.66 -8.33 11.11
C GLY A 127 -10.95 -9.20 10.07
N GLY A 128 -10.34 -8.61 9.04
CA GLY A 128 -9.54 -9.30 8.03
C GLY A 128 -8.08 -9.53 8.45
N LEU A 129 -7.37 -10.37 7.71
CA LEU A 129 -5.94 -10.64 7.90
C LEU A 129 -5.13 -10.01 6.74
N PRO A 130 -4.47 -8.86 6.94
CA PRO A 130 -3.73 -8.19 5.87
C PRO A 130 -2.41 -8.90 5.54
N VAL A 131 -2.08 -8.97 4.25
CA VAL A 131 -0.78 -9.42 3.74
C VAL A 131 -0.23 -8.40 2.75
N PHE A 132 0.93 -7.85 3.05
CA PHE A 132 1.67 -6.99 2.14
C PHE A 132 2.27 -7.80 0.98
N LEU A 133 2.07 -7.33 -0.26
CA LEU A 133 2.46 -8.02 -1.49
C LEU A 133 3.72 -7.38 -2.11
N PRO A 134 4.91 -8.01 -2.03
CA PRO A 134 6.13 -7.52 -2.68
C PRO A 134 5.97 -7.43 -4.19
N GLY A 135 6.27 -6.26 -4.78
CA GLY A 135 6.16 -6.05 -6.24
C GLY A 135 7.14 -6.89 -7.07
N SER A 136 8.14 -7.50 -6.43
CA SER A 136 9.11 -8.43 -7.03
C SER A 136 8.65 -9.89 -7.03
N ALA A 137 7.52 -10.22 -6.40
CA ALA A 137 6.93 -11.56 -6.43
C ALA A 137 6.14 -11.80 -7.73
N ASP A 138 6.02 -13.06 -8.14
CA ASP A 138 5.15 -13.44 -9.26
C ASP A 138 3.67 -13.29 -8.84
N PRO A 139 2.88 -12.40 -9.49
CA PRO A 139 1.49 -12.15 -9.13
C PRO A 139 0.59 -13.39 -9.27
N ALA A 140 0.93 -14.33 -10.16
CA ALA A 140 0.15 -15.57 -10.35
C ALA A 140 0.13 -16.45 -9.09
N HIS A 141 1.15 -16.36 -8.24
CA HIS A 141 1.20 -17.11 -6.97
C HIS A 141 0.22 -16.62 -5.89
N TYR A 142 -0.46 -15.50 -6.09
CA TYR A 142 -1.42 -14.94 -5.14
C TYR A 142 -2.89 -15.22 -5.47
N ALA A 143 -3.24 -15.44 -6.75
CA ALA A 143 -4.62 -15.50 -7.23
C ALA A 143 -5.53 -16.47 -6.44
N ASP A 144 -5.04 -17.68 -6.15
CA ASP A 144 -5.75 -18.72 -5.39
C ASP A 144 -5.48 -18.69 -3.87
N ARG A 145 -4.61 -17.79 -3.40
CA ARG A 145 -4.18 -17.74 -1.98
C ARG A 145 -4.77 -16.58 -1.20
N LEU A 146 -5.19 -15.53 -1.89
CA LEU A 146 -5.85 -14.37 -1.30
C LEU A 146 -7.37 -14.57 -1.30
N ASP A 147 -8.02 -13.97 -0.32
CA ASP A 147 -9.49 -13.93 -0.20
C ASP A 147 -10.07 -12.61 -0.69
N GLY A 148 -9.27 -11.54 -0.68
CA GLY A 148 -9.59 -10.27 -1.33
C GLY A 148 -8.32 -9.48 -1.64
N LEU A 149 -8.45 -8.42 -2.43
CA LEU A 149 -7.36 -7.53 -2.83
C LEU A 149 -7.69 -6.08 -2.51
N LEU A 150 -6.70 -5.34 -2.01
CA LEU A 150 -6.74 -3.90 -1.77
C LEU A 150 -5.60 -3.26 -2.57
N LEU A 151 -5.96 -2.50 -3.61
CA LEU A 151 -5.04 -1.68 -4.40
C LEU A 151 -4.88 -0.33 -3.70
N SER A 152 -3.67 -0.07 -3.19
CA SER A 152 -3.39 1.14 -2.41
C SER A 152 -3.20 2.40 -3.27
N GLY A 153 -3.21 3.56 -2.61
CA GLY A 153 -2.77 4.82 -3.19
C GLY A 153 -1.30 4.79 -3.66
N GLY A 154 -0.89 5.81 -4.40
CA GLY A 154 0.46 5.88 -4.96
C GLY A 154 0.64 7.05 -5.90
N THR A 155 1.60 6.91 -6.82
CA THR A 155 1.89 7.91 -7.86
C THR A 155 1.49 7.41 -9.25
N ASP A 156 1.42 8.32 -10.19
CA ASP A 156 0.73 8.24 -11.47
C ASP A 156 0.99 6.95 -12.26
N ILE A 157 -0.07 6.46 -12.90
CA ILE A 157 -0.03 5.31 -13.82
C ILE A 157 0.59 5.76 -15.15
N GLU A 158 1.46 4.94 -15.72
CA GLU A 158 2.11 5.18 -17.03
C GLU A 158 1.08 5.50 -18.15
N PRO A 159 1.06 6.73 -18.73
CA PRO A 159 0.02 7.14 -19.69
C PRO A 159 -0.13 6.28 -20.94
N GLU A 160 0.92 5.57 -21.35
CA GLU A 160 0.86 4.63 -22.47
C GLU A 160 -0.15 3.49 -22.22
N ARG A 161 -0.41 3.13 -20.96
CA ARG A 161 -1.38 2.08 -20.58
C ARG A 161 -2.83 2.42 -20.88
N TYR A 162 -3.16 3.71 -20.95
CA TYR A 162 -4.48 4.22 -21.36
C TYR A 162 -4.38 5.06 -22.65
N GLY A 163 -3.41 4.75 -23.50
CA GLY A 163 -3.31 5.30 -24.87
C GLY A 163 -2.95 6.78 -24.98
N GLN A 164 -2.52 7.42 -23.89
CA GLN A 164 -2.19 8.85 -23.85
C GLN A 164 -0.68 9.09 -23.92
N GLN A 165 -0.30 10.36 -24.12
CA GLN A 165 1.07 10.84 -23.99
C GLN A 165 1.22 11.61 -22.67
N PRO A 166 2.40 11.61 -22.03
CA PRO A 166 2.61 12.25 -20.74
C PRO A 166 2.40 13.78 -20.82
N CYS A 167 1.64 14.34 -19.89
CA CYS A 167 1.50 15.79 -19.72
C CYS A 167 2.72 16.40 -18.98
N PRO A 168 2.92 17.73 -19.05
CA PRO A 168 3.98 18.42 -18.31
C PRO A 168 3.87 18.30 -16.77
N GLU A 169 2.67 18.12 -16.25
CA GLU A 169 2.35 18.09 -14.81
C GLU A 169 2.40 16.68 -14.19
N LEU A 170 2.70 15.65 -15.00
CA LEU A 170 2.75 14.25 -14.58
C LEU A 170 3.83 14.02 -13.50
N TYR A 171 3.48 13.31 -12.44
CA TYR A 171 4.40 12.98 -11.36
C TYR A 171 5.23 11.72 -11.68
N ALA A 172 5.96 11.21 -10.68
CA ALA A 172 6.77 10.00 -10.83
C ALA A 172 5.89 8.77 -11.14
N ARG A 173 6.29 7.97 -12.12
CA ARG A 173 5.57 6.75 -12.53
C ARG A 173 6.21 5.51 -11.91
N GLU A 174 5.42 4.45 -11.73
CA GLU A 174 5.88 3.15 -11.19
C GLU A 174 5.52 2.01 -12.16
N PRO A 175 6.13 1.93 -13.37
CA PRO A 175 5.66 1.03 -14.44
C PRO A 175 5.70 -0.47 -14.09
N ASP A 176 6.62 -0.87 -13.22
CA ASP A 176 6.70 -2.25 -12.69
C ASP A 176 5.57 -2.54 -11.69
N ARG A 177 5.22 -1.57 -10.84
CA ARG A 177 4.04 -1.65 -9.96
C ARG A 177 2.77 -1.70 -10.79
N ASP A 178 2.65 -0.87 -11.82
CA ASP A 178 1.51 -0.91 -12.74
C ASP A 178 1.41 -2.31 -13.40
N ALA A 179 2.53 -2.93 -13.79
CA ALA A 179 2.51 -4.28 -14.38
C ALA A 179 2.06 -5.34 -13.37
N PHE A 180 2.60 -5.28 -12.15
CA PHE A 180 2.27 -6.19 -11.05
C PHE A 180 0.78 -6.11 -10.67
N GLU A 181 0.23 -4.91 -10.52
CA GLU A 181 -1.17 -4.72 -10.11
C GLU A 181 -2.17 -5.08 -11.21
N MET A 182 -1.84 -4.85 -12.48
CA MET A 182 -2.68 -5.31 -13.61
C MET A 182 -2.74 -6.85 -13.64
N ALA A 183 -1.62 -7.53 -13.41
CA ALA A 183 -1.57 -8.99 -13.34
C ALA A 183 -2.27 -9.56 -12.08
N LEU A 184 -2.24 -8.84 -10.95
CA LEU A 184 -3.06 -9.17 -9.78
C LEU A 184 -4.56 -9.04 -10.07
N LEU A 185 -4.97 -8.02 -10.83
CA LEU A 185 -6.35 -7.85 -11.28
C LEU A 185 -6.77 -8.97 -12.24
N ASP A 186 -5.92 -9.38 -13.18
CA ASP A 186 -6.18 -10.55 -14.04
C ASP A 186 -6.41 -11.82 -13.21
N GLY A 187 -5.60 -12.02 -12.16
CA GLY A 187 -5.80 -13.08 -11.16
C GLY A 187 -7.15 -12.97 -10.44
N ALA A 188 -7.52 -11.78 -9.96
CA ALA A 188 -8.81 -11.55 -9.30
C ALA A 188 -10.02 -11.71 -10.24
N VAL A 189 -9.87 -11.43 -11.55
CA VAL A 189 -10.89 -11.77 -12.57
C VAL A 189 -11.04 -13.28 -12.69
N ALA A 190 -9.93 -14.02 -12.74
CA ALA A 190 -9.94 -15.47 -12.91
C ALA A 190 -10.55 -16.21 -11.70
N THR A 191 -10.31 -15.70 -10.48
CA THR A 191 -10.78 -16.34 -9.23
C THR A 191 -12.04 -15.70 -8.64
N GLY A 192 -12.58 -14.64 -9.26
CA GLY A 192 -13.80 -13.96 -8.84
C GLY A 192 -13.69 -13.17 -7.52
N LYS A 193 -12.46 -12.95 -7.03
CA LYS A 193 -12.18 -12.37 -5.72
C LYS A 193 -12.55 -10.87 -5.66
N PRO A 194 -13.01 -10.37 -4.50
CA PRO A 194 -13.34 -8.96 -4.30
C PRO A 194 -12.11 -8.07 -4.33
N VAL A 195 -12.30 -6.85 -4.84
CA VAL A 195 -11.24 -5.85 -4.98
C VAL A 195 -11.72 -4.48 -4.49
N LEU A 196 -10.92 -3.86 -3.64
CA LEU A 196 -11.05 -2.46 -3.23
C LEU A 196 -9.91 -1.64 -3.84
N GLY A 197 -10.22 -0.63 -4.65
CA GLY A 197 -9.24 0.34 -5.14
C GLY A 197 -9.33 1.68 -4.41
N ILE A 198 -8.24 2.14 -3.80
CA ILE A 198 -8.20 3.43 -3.06
C ILE A 198 -7.28 4.44 -3.76
N CYS A 199 -7.81 5.62 -4.06
CA CYS A 199 -7.14 6.76 -4.70
C CYS A 199 -6.46 6.46 -6.04
N ARG A 200 -5.27 5.85 -6.02
CA ARG A 200 -4.65 5.30 -7.23
C ARG A 200 -5.28 3.96 -7.60
N GLY A 201 -5.73 3.16 -6.63
CA GLY A 201 -6.35 1.87 -6.87
C GLY A 201 -7.63 1.95 -7.72
N ILE A 202 -8.47 2.97 -7.54
CA ILE A 202 -9.63 3.22 -8.42
C ILE A 202 -9.20 3.53 -9.86
N GLN A 203 -8.11 4.26 -10.04
CA GLN A 203 -7.55 4.59 -11.35
C GLN A 203 -6.96 3.34 -12.02
N VAL A 204 -6.30 2.45 -11.26
CA VAL A 204 -5.81 1.14 -11.75
C VAL A 204 -6.98 0.26 -12.19
N LEU A 205 -8.08 0.20 -11.43
CA LEU A 205 -9.30 -0.52 -11.83
C LEU A 205 -9.88 0.00 -13.15
N ASN A 206 -9.93 1.33 -13.34
CA ASN A 206 -10.42 1.93 -14.57
C ASN A 206 -9.50 1.64 -15.76
N VAL A 207 -8.18 1.82 -15.61
CA VAL A 207 -7.21 1.56 -16.69
C VAL A 207 -7.16 0.07 -17.04
N HIS A 208 -7.31 -0.84 -16.07
CA HIS A 208 -7.43 -2.29 -16.30
C HIS A 208 -8.65 -2.64 -17.18
N GLY A 209 -9.77 -1.99 -16.92
CA GLY A 209 -10.99 -2.11 -17.73
C GLY A 209 -10.95 -1.39 -19.08
N GLY A 210 -9.85 -0.69 -19.41
CA GLY A 210 -9.66 0.03 -20.67
C GLY A 210 -10.13 1.49 -20.70
N GLY A 211 -10.42 2.08 -19.54
CA GLY A 211 -10.75 3.51 -19.39
C GLY A 211 -9.50 4.41 -19.33
N THR A 212 -9.72 5.73 -19.32
CA THR A 212 -8.67 6.77 -19.33
C THR A 212 -8.67 7.63 -18.06
N LEU A 213 -7.65 8.47 -17.91
CA LEU A 213 -7.49 9.40 -16.80
C LEU A 213 -7.28 10.84 -17.29
N HIS A 214 -7.78 11.79 -16.49
CA HIS A 214 -7.30 13.16 -16.53
C HIS A 214 -5.94 13.21 -15.79
N GLN A 215 -4.85 13.41 -16.53
CA GLN A 215 -3.48 13.39 -15.97
C GLN A 215 -3.17 14.53 -15.00
N HIS A 216 -3.97 15.62 -14.99
CA HIS A 216 -3.82 16.68 -14.01
C HIS A 216 -5.12 17.45 -13.74
N VAL A 217 -5.56 17.48 -12.48
CA VAL A 217 -6.73 18.20 -11.96
C VAL A 217 -6.31 19.00 -10.71
N ALA A 218 -5.78 20.20 -10.93
CA ALA A 218 -5.18 21.03 -9.87
C ALA A 218 -6.05 21.27 -8.60
N PRO A 219 -7.38 21.50 -8.68
CA PRO A 219 -8.21 21.75 -7.49
C PRO A 219 -8.23 20.61 -6.46
N HIS A 220 -8.03 19.36 -6.91
CA HIS A 220 -8.06 18.16 -6.06
C HIS A 220 -6.70 17.86 -5.40
N ALA A 221 -5.61 18.51 -5.85
CA ALA A 221 -4.26 18.28 -5.39
C ALA A 221 -3.94 18.91 -4.01
N CYS A 222 -4.77 18.64 -3.00
CA CYS A 222 -4.69 19.18 -1.63
C CYS A 222 -3.57 18.55 -0.77
N HIS A 223 -2.42 18.25 -1.38
CA HIS A 223 -1.23 17.65 -0.72
C HIS A 223 -0.56 18.55 0.32
N ASP A 224 -0.94 19.83 0.39
CA ASP A 224 -0.48 20.81 1.38
C ASP A 224 -1.26 20.75 2.71
N ARG A 225 -2.34 19.95 2.77
CA ARG A 225 -3.23 19.85 3.94
C ARG A 225 -2.97 18.59 4.76
N GLY A 226 -3.52 18.56 5.97
CA GLY A 226 -3.51 17.34 6.80
C GLY A 226 -4.29 16.21 6.10
N PRO A 227 -3.76 14.98 6.03
CA PRO A 227 -4.32 13.90 5.21
C PRO A 227 -5.71 13.42 5.68
N ASN A 228 -6.12 13.77 6.90
CA ASN A 228 -7.42 13.47 7.48
C ASN A 228 -8.44 14.63 7.35
N LEU A 229 -8.06 15.74 6.72
CA LEU A 229 -8.93 16.90 6.56
C LEU A 229 -9.98 16.62 5.49
N LEU A 230 -11.25 16.86 5.81
CA LEU A 230 -12.35 16.81 4.85
C LEU A 230 -12.26 18.02 3.91
N VAL A 231 -12.32 17.78 2.61
CA VAL A 231 -12.11 18.76 1.54
C VAL A 231 -13.41 19.05 0.79
N HIS A 232 -14.17 18.00 0.45
CA HIS A 232 -15.39 18.12 -0.34
C HIS A 232 -16.39 17.01 -0.03
N ARG A 233 -17.61 17.22 -0.54
CA ARG A 233 -18.72 16.28 -0.51
C ARG A 233 -18.68 15.39 -1.76
N VAL A 234 -19.06 14.12 -1.58
CA VAL A 234 -19.37 13.17 -2.66
C VAL A 234 -20.84 12.80 -2.56
N ASP A 235 -21.62 13.05 -3.62
CA ASP A 235 -23.00 12.57 -3.75
C ASP A 235 -23.00 11.17 -4.38
N LEU A 236 -23.81 10.26 -3.83
CA LEU A 236 -23.79 8.83 -4.16
C LEU A 236 -25.09 8.37 -4.83
N ALA A 237 -24.95 7.54 -5.88
CA ALA A 237 -26.07 7.09 -6.70
C ALA A 237 -27.04 6.19 -5.91
N ALA A 238 -28.33 6.53 -5.90
CA ALA A 238 -29.33 5.79 -5.15
C ALA A 238 -29.43 4.32 -5.62
N GLY A 239 -29.30 3.37 -4.68
CA GLY A 239 -29.31 1.93 -4.95
C GLY A 239 -27.95 1.32 -5.32
N SER A 240 -26.88 2.12 -5.38
CA SER A 240 -25.50 1.63 -5.49
C SER A 240 -25.01 0.96 -4.20
N LEU A 241 -23.92 0.18 -4.30
CA LEU A 241 -23.22 -0.32 -3.12
C LEU A 241 -22.71 0.85 -2.28
N ALA A 242 -22.08 1.85 -2.88
CA ALA A 242 -21.57 3.02 -2.18
C ALA A 242 -22.64 3.72 -1.35
N ALA A 243 -23.84 3.94 -1.92
CA ALA A 243 -24.94 4.56 -1.19
C ALA A 243 -25.51 3.67 -0.07
N SER A 244 -25.33 2.35 -0.14
CA SER A 244 -25.68 1.43 0.96
C SER A 244 -24.66 1.46 2.11
N LEU A 245 -23.38 1.75 1.81
CA LEU A 245 -22.30 1.83 2.79
C LEU A 245 -22.28 3.19 3.51
N TYR A 246 -22.41 4.28 2.77
CA TYR A 246 -22.22 5.64 3.27
C TYR A 246 -23.50 6.49 3.37
N GLY A 247 -24.62 6.01 2.85
CA GLY A 247 -25.85 6.80 2.67
C GLY A 247 -25.82 7.62 1.37
N PRO A 248 -26.70 8.64 1.21
CA PRO A 248 -26.82 9.37 -0.06
C PRO A 248 -25.59 10.24 -0.40
N SER A 249 -24.69 10.47 0.55
CA SER A 249 -23.51 11.32 0.38
C SER A 249 -22.53 11.20 1.54
N VAL A 250 -21.26 11.48 1.29
CA VAL A 250 -20.18 11.46 2.31
C VAL A 250 -19.25 12.66 2.14
N GLU A 251 -18.74 13.19 3.26
CA GLU A 251 -17.68 14.21 3.28
C GLU A 251 -16.31 13.50 3.34
N VAL A 252 -15.40 13.83 2.43
CA VAL A 252 -14.16 13.06 2.21
C VAL A 252 -12.90 13.93 2.22
N ASN A 253 -11.74 13.31 2.42
CA ASN A 253 -10.43 13.93 2.17
C ASN A 253 -10.07 13.87 0.68
N SER A 254 -9.13 14.70 0.23
CA SER A 254 -8.62 14.66 -1.15
C SER A 254 -7.11 14.82 -1.17
N LEU A 255 -6.43 13.88 -1.83
CA LEU A 255 -4.96 13.80 -1.95
C LEU A 255 -4.55 13.30 -3.35
N HIS A 256 -5.35 13.59 -4.39
CA HIS A 256 -5.11 13.13 -5.76
C HIS A 256 -5.06 14.32 -6.72
N HIS A 257 -4.19 14.26 -7.71
CA HIS A 257 -4.16 15.25 -8.80
C HIS A 257 -4.56 14.62 -10.15
N GLN A 258 -4.98 13.36 -10.15
CA GLN A 258 -5.56 12.66 -11.29
C GLN A 258 -6.98 12.21 -10.93
N THR A 259 -7.83 12.06 -11.94
CA THR A 259 -9.20 11.53 -11.83
C THR A 259 -9.53 10.70 -13.08
N ILE A 260 -10.63 9.95 -13.05
CA ILE A 260 -11.13 9.24 -14.24
C ILE A 260 -11.66 10.24 -15.27
N ASP A 261 -11.35 9.98 -16.54
CA ASP A 261 -11.78 10.73 -17.73
C ASP A 261 -12.87 9.91 -18.47
N GLU A 262 -12.46 8.90 -19.25
CA GLU A 262 -13.38 7.92 -19.81
C GLU A 262 -13.49 6.70 -18.87
N LEU A 263 -14.71 6.34 -18.49
CA LEU A 263 -14.99 5.16 -17.67
C LEU A 263 -14.86 3.87 -18.50
N ALA A 264 -14.21 2.87 -17.92
CA ALA A 264 -14.09 1.54 -18.47
C ALA A 264 -15.42 0.79 -18.67
N ASP A 265 -15.46 -0.05 -19.70
CA ASP A 265 -16.59 -0.91 -20.01
C ASP A 265 -16.89 -1.91 -18.88
N GLY A 266 -18.16 -1.95 -18.47
CA GLY A 266 -18.62 -2.84 -17.39
C GLY A 266 -18.45 -2.29 -15.98
N PHE A 267 -17.96 -1.07 -15.82
CA PHE A 267 -18.13 -0.29 -14.59
C PHE A 267 -19.35 0.64 -14.67
N GLU A 268 -19.68 1.24 -13.54
CA GLU A 268 -20.65 2.32 -13.37
C GLU A 268 -20.08 3.35 -12.41
N VAL A 269 -20.24 4.66 -12.69
CA VAL A 269 -19.93 5.70 -11.70
C VAL A 269 -21.07 5.74 -10.69
N THR A 270 -20.74 5.59 -9.42
CA THR A 270 -21.71 5.61 -8.32
C THR A 270 -21.46 6.71 -7.30
N GLY A 271 -20.44 7.56 -7.53
CA GLY A 271 -20.18 8.75 -6.73
C GLY A 271 -19.46 9.85 -7.51
N HIS A 272 -19.88 11.09 -7.29
CA HIS A 272 -19.28 12.29 -7.88
C HIS A 272 -19.07 13.39 -6.83
N SER A 273 -18.01 14.19 -7.00
CA SER A 273 -17.80 15.46 -6.29
C SER A 273 -18.68 16.59 -6.85
N ASP A 274 -18.77 17.71 -6.13
CA ASP A 274 -19.55 18.91 -6.52
C ASP A 274 -19.15 19.50 -7.90
N ASP A 275 -17.91 19.29 -8.35
CA ASP A 275 -17.41 19.71 -9.67
C ASP A 275 -17.57 18.63 -10.77
N GLY A 276 -18.21 17.50 -10.43
CA GLY A 276 -18.55 16.41 -11.34
C GLY A 276 -17.47 15.34 -11.51
N ALA A 277 -16.31 15.47 -10.86
CA ALA A 277 -15.25 14.45 -10.95
C ALA A 277 -15.74 13.11 -10.39
N VAL A 278 -15.23 12.02 -10.98
CA VAL A 278 -15.58 10.65 -10.59
C VAL A 278 -14.87 10.29 -9.29
N GLU A 279 -15.66 9.97 -8.26
CA GLU A 279 -15.19 9.67 -6.91
C GLU A 279 -15.38 8.20 -6.52
N VAL A 280 -16.41 7.54 -7.07
CA VAL A 280 -16.66 6.09 -6.86
C VAL A 280 -17.01 5.39 -8.17
N ILE A 281 -16.42 4.23 -8.39
CA ILE A 281 -16.84 3.29 -9.45
C ILE A 281 -17.16 1.91 -8.87
N GLU A 282 -18.16 1.25 -9.43
CA GLU A 282 -18.56 -0.12 -9.10
C GLU A 282 -18.54 -1.00 -10.34
N SER A 283 -18.05 -2.24 -10.21
CA SER A 283 -18.12 -3.19 -11.32
C SER A 283 -19.49 -3.85 -11.41
N ARG A 284 -20.12 -3.79 -12.58
CA ARG A 284 -21.42 -4.44 -12.86
C ARG A 284 -21.35 -5.97 -12.95
N ARG A 285 -20.15 -6.56 -12.85
CA ARG A 285 -19.88 -7.99 -13.12
C ARG A 285 -19.09 -8.70 -12.02
N ARG A 286 -18.51 -7.96 -11.07
CA ARG A 286 -17.53 -8.47 -10.09
C ARG A 286 -17.74 -7.74 -8.77
N PRO A 287 -17.40 -8.33 -7.61
CA PRO A 287 -17.48 -7.66 -6.32
C PRO A 287 -16.33 -6.65 -6.15
N TRP A 288 -16.29 -5.62 -7.01
CA TRP A 288 -15.20 -4.64 -7.08
C TRP A 288 -15.75 -3.22 -6.92
N ILE A 289 -15.13 -2.44 -6.03
CA ILE A 289 -15.40 -1.01 -5.84
C ILE A 289 -14.09 -0.23 -5.84
N GLY A 290 -14.10 0.97 -6.41
CA GLY A 290 -13.01 1.93 -6.29
C GLY A 290 -13.51 3.23 -5.67
N VAL A 291 -12.75 3.82 -4.75
CA VAL A 291 -12.98 5.14 -4.15
C VAL A 291 -11.76 6.04 -4.37
N GLN A 292 -11.97 7.32 -4.67
CA GLN A 292 -10.90 8.26 -5.06
C GLN A 292 -10.28 9.01 -3.86
N TRP A 293 -10.99 9.11 -2.74
CA TRP A 293 -10.46 9.59 -1.46
C TRP A 293 -9.63 8.53 -0.72
N HIS A 294 -9.19 8.85 0.50
CA HIS A 294 -8.34 8.01 1.36
C HIS A 294 -9.03 7.67 2.70
N PRO A 295 -9.97 6.69 2.73
CA PRO A 295 -10.67 6.30 3.96
C PRO A 295 -9.73 5.74 5.03
N GLU A 296 -8.57 5.20 4.64
CA GLU A 296 -7.55 4.73 5.57
C GLU A 296 -6.88 5.85 6.37
N LEU A 297 -6.96 7.10 5.91
CA LEU A 297 -6.37 8.28 6.56
C LEU A 297 -7.41 9.12 7.31
N MET A 298 -8.70 8.78 7.21
CA MET A 298 -9.80 9.48 7.88
C MET A 298 -9.93 9.05 9.34
N ALA A 299 -10.56 9.89 10.16
CA ALA A 299 -10.86 9.56 11.56
C ALA A 299 -11.81 8.35 11.70
N SER A 300 -12.55 8.01 10.63
CA SER A 300 -13.42 6.84 10.51
C SER A 300 -12.70 5.52 10.26
N ARG A 301 -11.38 5.51 9.95
CA ARG A 301 -10.63 4.32 9.46
C ARG A 301 -11.01 2.99 10.10
N ASP A 302 -11.07 2.95 11.43
CA ASP A 302 -11.27 1.70 12.19
C ASP A 302 -12.75 1.24 12.23
N SER A 303 -13.65 1.95 11.55
CA SER A 303 -15.06 1.64 11.36
C SER A 303 -15.58 2.14 10.00
N ASP A 304 -14.70 2.23 8.99
CA ASP A 304 -15.08 2.74 7.66
C ASP A 304 -15.67 1.60 6.80
N PRO A 305 -16.93 1.73 6.34
CA PRO A 305 -17.73 0.59 5.90
C PRO A 305 -17.22 -0.08 4.63
N VAL A 306 -16.31 0.54 3.86
CA VAL A 306 -15.72 -0.10 2.68
C VAL A 306 -14.70 -1.19 3.04
N PHE A 307 -14.02 -1.10 4.19
CA PHE A 307 -13.16 -2.17 4.67
C PHE A 307 -13.98 -3.34 5.23
N ASP A 308 -15.06 -3.04 5.96
CA ASP A 308 -16.05 -4.04 6.38
C ASP A 308 -16.64 -4.76 5.17
N TRP A 309 -17.03 -4.02 4.12
CA TRP A 309 -17.49 -4.61 2.87
C TRP A 309 -16.45 -5.55 2.25
N LEU A 310 -15.19 -5.14 2.13
CA LEU A 310 -14.13 -5.95 1.52
C LEU A 310 -13.92 -7.26 2.29
N VAL A 311 -13.85 -7.19 3.63
CA VAL A 311 -13.65 -8.36 4.50
C VAL A 311 -14.86 -9.28 4.46
N ASN A 312 -16.09 -8.75 4.49
CA ASN A 312 -17.31 -9.56 4.38
C ASN A 312 -17.43 -10.22 3.00
N ALA A 313 -17.14 -9.50 1.91
CA ALA A 313 -17.15 -10.04 0.55
C ALA A 313 -16.06 -11.11 0.34
N ALA A 314 -14.92 -10.99 1.03
CA ALA A 314 -13.84 -11.98 1.00
C ALA A 314 -14.13 -13.24 1.85
N SER A 315 -15.17 -13.20 2.69
CA SER A 315 -15.56 -14.30 3.58
C SER A 315 -16.68 -15.20 3.01
N ALA A 316 -17.15 -14.92 1.78
CA ALA A 316 -18.28 -15.57 1.12
C ALA A 316 -17.86 -16.70 0.16
#